data_AF-A0AAN0KPD7-F1
#
_entry.id   AF-A0AAN0KPD7-F1
#
_cell.length_a   1.000
_cell.length_b   1.000
_cell.length_c   1.000
_cell.angle_alpha   90.00
_cell.angle_beta   90.00
_cell.angle_gamma   90.00
#
_symmetry.space_group_name_H-M   'P 1'
#
loop_
_entity.id
_entity.type
_entity.pdbx_description
1 polymer ?
#
loop_
_entity_poly.entity_id
_entity_poly.type
_entity_poly.pdbx_seq_one_letter_code
_entity_poly.pdbx_strand_id
1 'polypeptide(L)'
;MQYKALPCLLQHCQAQPWHLLRPRVDMDLERWAETWADQLSSLHEFSSHGYYGLDVQDLDADSQRAARAGWCRAALQSLALLDLAYSRGLPPRAMEGLFEHVLHWCNEYADFMRSAAATPAQAVQPFNPASNNYPAAVQLLALPILLERQELIPGIVKRLLGNRCDCLLDYLSAVACDKDEASAQVFCPKPYADLAAFFEQTELGTAPLQHYLEEHYSSQPHPALAAIGRLIGMGEHHPRWAWEVAALVVLYELDDSALTAFSCYPADMVALARQRLAFNEASFAVH
;
A
#
# COMPACT_ATOMS: atom_id res chain seq x y z
N MET A 1 -16.44 7.52 -19.93
CA MET A 1 -15.07 7.90 -19.52
C MET A 1 -14.14 6.79 -20.00
N GLN A 2 -13.10 7.07 -20.80
CA GLN A 2 -12.16 6.01 -21.22
C GLN A 2 -11.12 5.83 -20.12
N TYR A 3 -11.33 4.86 -19.25
CA TYR A 3 -10.32 4.44 -18.28
C TYR A 3 -9.12 3.85 -19.03
N LYS A 4 -7.90 4.19 -18.59
CA LYS A 4 -6.64 3.73 -19.21
C LYS A 4 -5.59 3.30 -18.21
N ALA A 5 -5.77 3.58 -16.91
CA ALA A 5 -4.74 3.31 -15.91
C ALA A 5 -4.41 1.81 -15.78
N LEU A 6 -5.44 0.95 -15.77
CA LEU A 6 -5.24 -0.49 -15.60
C LEU A 6 -4.48 -1.13 -16.79
N PRO A 7 -4.82 -0.87 -18.06
CA PRO A 7 -3.98 -1.30 -19.19
C PRO A 7 -2.52 -0.83 -19.10
N CYS A 8 -2.27 0.43 -18.71
CA CYS A 8 -0.91 0.93 -18.52
C CYS A 8 -0.16 0.21 -17.40
N LEU A 9 -0.82 -0.06 -16.27
CA LEU A 9 -0.27 -0.87 -15.18
C LEU A 9 0.11 -2.28 -15.65
N LEU A 10 -0.79 -2.96 -16.37
CA LEU A 10 -0.52 -4.30 -16.91
C LEU A 10 0.68 -4.32 -17.86
N GLN A 11 0.76 -3.33 -18.76
CA GLN A 11 1.90 -3.18 -19.67
C GLN A 11 3.21 -2.95 -18.89
N HIS A 12 3.18 -2.10 -17.87
CA HIS A 12 4.35 -1.82 -17.02
C HIS A 12 4.82 -3.09 -16.28
N CYS A 13 3.89 -3.88 -15.75
CA CYS A 13 4.16 -5.15 -15.07
C CYS A 13 4.78 -6.21 -16.00
N GLN A 14 4.33 -6.27 -17.26
CA GLN A 14 4.85 -7.21 -18.26
C GLN A 14 6.26 -6.84 -18.75
N ALA A 15 6.60 -5.55 -18.74
CA ALA A 15 7.90 -5.06 -19.20
C ALA A 15 9.05 -5.28 -18.21
N GLN A 16 8.77 -5.74 -16.99
CA GLN A 16 9.78 -5.90 -15.95
C GLN A 16 10.72 -7.09 -16.23
N PRO A 17 12.05 -6.92 -16.05
CA PRO A 17 13.03 -7.96 -16.34
C PRO A 17 13.17 -8.95 -15.18
N TRP A 18 12.08 -9.63 -14.80
CA TRP A 18 12.03 -10.50 -13.60
C TRP A 18 13.17 -11.51 -13.53
N HIS A 19 13.53 -12.13 -14.65
CA HIS A 19 14.61 -13.12 -14.75
C HIS A 19 16.01 -12.61 -14.35
N LEU A 20 16.23 -11.28 -14.34
CA LEU A 20 17.51 -10.68 -13.94
C LEU A 20 17.56 -10.31 -12.46
N LEU A 21 16.41 -10.31 -11.77
CA LEU A 21 16.30 -9.85 -10.39
C LEU A 21 16.60 -10.99 -9.42
N ARG A 22 17.16 -10.65 -8.25
CA ARG A 22 17.33 -11.57 -7.13
C ARG A 22 16.23 -11.34 -6.10
N PRO A 23 15.49 -12.37 -5.67
CA PRO A 23 14.50 -12.23 -4.61
C PRO A 23 15.08 -11.65 -3.32
N ARG A 24 14.27 -10.88 -2.58
CA ARG A 24 14.63 -10.34 -1.26
C ARG A 24 14.43 -11.34 -0.13
N VAL A 25 13.55 -12.30 -0.35
CA VAL A 25 13.24 -13.38 0.58
C VAL A 25 13.46 -14.71 -0.11
N ASP A 26 13.74 -15.76 0.65
CA ASP A 26 13.72 -17.11 0.12
C ASP A 26 12.30 -17.43 -0.38
N MET A 27 12.18 -17.79 -1.65
CA MET A 27 10.90 -18.03 -2.30
C MET A 27 11.01 -19.01 -3.45
N ASP A 28 9.94 -19.78 -3.64
CA ASP A 28 9.74 -20.61 -4.83
C ASP A 28 9.43 -19.70 -6.03
N LEU A 29 10.37 -19.66 -6.99
CA LEU A 29 10.29 -18.80 -8.18
C LEU A 29 9.22 -19.26 -9.17
N GLU A 30 8.97 -20.56 -9.27
CA GLU A 30 7.93 -21.10 -10.18
C GLU A 30 6.57 -20.72 -9.63
N ARG A 31 6.35 -20.97 -8.34
CA ARG A 31 5.12 -20.58 -7.66
C ARG A 31 4.88 -19.08 -7.66
N TRP A 32 5.94 -18.28 -7.47
CA TRP A 32 5.83 -16.82 -7.60
C TRP A 32 5.40 -16.42 -9.00
N ALA A 33 5.98 -17.04 -10.05
CA ALA A 33 5.65 -16.73 -11.44
C ALA A 33 4.19 -17.10 -11.78
N GLU A 34 3.71 -18.24 -11.29
CA GLU A 34 2.29 -18.63 -11.39
C GLU A 34 1.38 -17.60 -10.71
N THR A 35 1.69 -17.26 -9.45
CA THR A 35 0.91 -16.27 -8.69
C THR A 35 0.88 -14.92 -9.41
N TRP A 36 2.03 -14.47 -9.90
CA TRP A 36 2.15 -13.23 -10.66
C TRP A 36 1.30 -13.27 -11.95
N ALA A 37 1.40 -14.35 -12.72
CA ALA A 37 0.62 -14.54 -13.94
C ALA A 37 -0.89 -14.57 -13.67
N ASP A 38 -1.33 -15.25 -12.61
CA ASP A 38 -2.73 -15.33 -12.20
C ASP A 38 -3.28 -13.94 -11.83
N GLN A 39 -2.51 -13.14 -11.07
CA GLN A 39 -2.92 -11.78 -10.74
C GLN A 39 -3.05 -10.90 -12.00
N LEU A 40 -2.08 -10.96 -12.91
CA LEU A 40 -2.15 -10.21 -14.17
C LEU A 40 -3.30 -10.67 -15.06
N SER A 41 -3.56 -11.98 -15.14
CA SER A 41 -4.68 -12.55 -15.91
C SER A 41 -6.03 -12.10 -15.34
N SER A 42 -6.21 -12.16 -14.02
CA SER A 42 -7.42 -11.70 -13.34
C SER A 42 -7.68 -10.20 -13.57
N LEU A 43 -6.63 -9.38 -13.51
CA LEU A 43 -6.74 -7.93 -13.79
C LEU A 43 -7.03 -7.66 -15.27
N HIS A 44 -6.43 -8.44 -16.18
CA HIS A 44 -6.71 -8.35 -17.60
C HIS A 44 -8.16 -8.73 -17.94
N GLU A 45 -8.67 -9.81 -17.34
CA GLU A 45 -10.06 -10.23 -17.47
C GLU A 45 -11.01 -9.15 -16.98
N PHE A 46 -10.74 -8.56 -15.81
CA PHE A 46 -11.53 -7.44 -15.29
C PHE A 46 -11.51 -6.23 -16.25
N SER A 47 -10.37 -5.91 -16.86
CA SER A 47 -10.26 -4.81 -17.83
C SER A 47 -10.97 -5.06 -19.16
N SER A 48 -11.11 -6.32 -19.57
CA SER A 48 -11.61 -6.68 -20.91
C SER A 48 -13.07 -7.13 -20.92
N HIS A 49 -13.51 -7.81 -19.85
CA HIS A 49 -14.82 -8.45 -19.74
C HIS A 49 -15.56 -8.08 -18.46
N GLY A 50 -14.93 -7.33 -17.55
CA GLY A 50 -15.55 -6.87 -16.31
C GLY A 50 -16.40 -5.61 -16.48
N TYR A 51 -16.72 -4.99 -15.35
CA TYR A 51 -17.46 -3.71 -15.29
C TYR A 51 -16.56 -2.48 -15.58
N TYR A 52 -15.40 -2.71 -16.20
CA TYR A 52 -14.47 -1.66 -16.55
C TYR A 52 -15.00 -0.83 -17.73
N GLY A 53 -15.07 0.49 -17.58
CA GLY A 53 -15.58 1.38 -18.63
C GLY A 53 -17.09 1.45 -18.80
N LEU A 54 -17.85 0.66 -18.05
CA LEU A 54 -19.31 0.70 -18.08
C LEU A 54 -19.85 1.90 -17.28
N ASP A 55 -20.97 2.46 -17.73
CA ASP A 55 -21.75 3.38 -16.92
C ASP A 55 -22.53 2.57 -15.88
N VAL A 56 -22.11 2.69 -14.63
CA VAL A 56 -22.69 1.96 -13.51
C VAL A 56 -24.14 2.34 -13.24
N GLN A 57 -24.59 3.52 -13.65
CA GLN A 57 -25.96 3.97 -13.42
C GLN A 57 -26.97 3.23 -14.32
N ASP A 58 -26.51 2.69 -15.45
CA ASP A 58 -27.34 1.91 -16.38
C ASP A 58 -27.51 0.45 -15.95
N LEU A 59 -26.79 0.02 -14.91
CA LEU A 59 -26.82 -1.34 -14.39
C LEU A 59 -27.93 -1.52 -13.34
N ASP A 60 -28.49 -2.73 -13.26
CA ASP A 60 -29.36 -3.12 -12.15
C ASP A 60 -28.60 -3.14 -10.81
N ALA A 61 -29.34 -3.15 -9.70
CA ALA A 61 -28.74 -3.07 -8.36
C ALA A 61 -27.76 -4.20 -8.03
N ASP A 62 -27.96 -5.41 -8.57
CA ASP A 62 -27.07 -6.55 -8.34
C ASP A 62 -25.77 -6.38 -9.13
N SER A 63 -25.90 -5.97 -10.39
CA SER A 63 -24.78 -5.63 -11.26
C SER A 63 -23.97 -4.43 -10.73
N GLN A 64 -24.61 -3.42 -10.15
CA GLN A 64 -23.91 -2.32 -9.48
C GLN A 64 -23.10 -2.80 -8.26
N ARG A 65 -23.67 -3.69 -7.45
CA ARG A 65 -22.96 -4.29 -6.31
C ARG A 65 -21.78 -5.14 -6.78
N ALA A 66 -21.97 -5.95 -7.82
CA ALA A 66 -20.92 -6.76 -8.43
C ALA A 66 -19.81 -5.89 -9.03
N ALA A 67 -20.15 -4.79 -9.70
CA ALA A 67 -19.19 -3.82 -10.23
C ALA A 67 -18.32 -3.23 -9.11
N ARG A 68 -18.93 -2.74 -8.03
CA ARG A 68 -18.19 -2.20 -6.87
C ARG A 68 -17.27 -3.24 -6.25
N ALA A 69 -17.73 -4.47 -6.09
CA ALA A 69 -16.92 -5.57 -5.58
C ALA A 69 -15.75 -5.92 -6.50
N GLY A 70 -15.97 -5.93 -7.82
CA GLY A 70 -14.94 -6.18 -8.83
C GLY A 70 -13.86 -5.11 -8.85
N TRP A 71 -14.25 -3.84 -8.86
CA TRP A 71 -13.33 -2.70 -8.76
C TRP A 71 -12.51 -2.72 -7.46
N CYS A 72 -13.16 -2.97 -6.32
CA CYS A 72 -12.47 -3.10 -5.03
C CYS A 72 -11.43 -4.23 -5.04
N ARG A 73 -11.81 -5.41 -5.57
CA ARG A 73 -10.89 -6.56 -5.68
C ARG A 73 -9.71 -6.24 -6.58
N ALA A 74 -9.95 -5.69 -7.78
CA ALA A 74 -8.90 -5.32 -8.72
C ALA A 74 -7.94 -4.26 -8.15
N ALA A 75 -8.45 -3.31 -7.36
CA ALA A 75 -7.62 -2.34 -6.66
C ALA A 75 -6.73 -2.99 -5.58
N LEU A 76 -7.29 -3.89 -4.76
CA LEU A 76 -6.51 -4.63 -3.76
C LEU A 76 -5.47 -5.57 -4.41
N GLN A 77 -5.80 -6.21 -5.52
CA GLN A 77 -4.87 -7.02 -6.31
C GLN A 77 -3.71 -6.17 -6.83
N SER A 78 -3.98 -4.97 -7.35
CA SER A 78 -2.91 -4.07 -7.83
C SER A 78 -1.95 -3.61 -6.74
N LEU A 79 -2.44 -3.43 -5.52
CA LEU A 79 -1.61 -3.13 -4.36
C LEU A 79 -0.75 -4.33 -3.96
N ALA A 80 -1.30 -5.55 -3.99
CA ALA A 80 -0.54 -6.77 -3.74
C ALA A 80 0.54 -7.05 -4.80
N LEU A 81 0.40 -6.53 -6.03
CA LEU A 81 1.49 -6.58 -7.02
C LEU A 81 2.74 -5.82 -6.53
N LEU A 82 2.60 -4.77 -5.72
CA LEU A 82 3.74 -4.06 -5.12
C LEU A 82 4.51 -4.98 -4.19
N ASP A 83 3.81 -5.70 -3.30
CA ASP A 83 4.44 -6.67 -2.39
C ASP A 83 5.12 -7.80 -3.16
N LEU A 84 4.46 -8.36 -4.19
CA LEU A 84 5.01 -9.41 -5.03
C LEU A 84 6.25 -8.96 -5.80
N ALA A 85 6.19 -7.78 -6.41
CA ALA A 85 7.29 -7.19 -7.15
C ALA A 85 8.48 -6.91 -6.23
N TYR A 86 8.21 -6.37 -5.04
CA TYR A 86 9.23 -6.11 -4.04
C TYR A 86 9.88 -7.42 -3.56
N SER A 87 9.08 -8.43 -3.21
CA SER A 87 9.60 -9.75 -2.83
C SER A 87 10.45 -10.38 -3.94
N ARG A 88 10.08 -10.19 -5.21
CA ARG A 88 10.84 -10.70 -6.36
C ARG A 88 12.18 -10.03 -6.58
N GLY A 89 12.43 -8.87 -5.96
CA GLY A 89 13.67 -8.12 -6.12
C GLY A 89 13.56 -6.85 -6.93
N LEU A 90 12.35 -6.33 -7.20
CA LEU A 90 12.20 -5.05 -7.91
C LEU A 90 12.92 -3.94 -7.11
N PRO A 91 13.91 -3.23 -7.68
CA PRO A 91 14.69 -2.25 -6.91
C PRO A 91 13.82 -1.05 -6.49
N PRO A 92 14.12 -0.38 -5.36
CA PRO A 92 13.32 0.73 -4.85
C PRO A 92 13.01 1.82 -5.88
N ARG A 93 13.96 2.16 -6.76
CA ARG A 93 13.73 3.14 -7.84
C ARG A 93 12.73 2.68 -8.89
N ALA A 94 12.69 1.39 -9.21
CA ALA A 94 11.68 0.85 -10.13
C ALA A 94 10.32 0.66 -9.43
N MET A 95 10.33 0.45 -8.11
CA MET A 95 9.11 0.44 -7.29
C MET A 95 8.35 1.76 -7.38
N GLU A 96 9.06 2.89 -7.47
CA GLU A 96 8.44 4.21 -7.67
C GLU A 96 7.52 4.22 -8.91
N GLY A 97 8.03 3.77 -10.06
CA GLY A 97 7.25 3.71 -11.29
C GLY A 97 6.05 2.77 -11.20
N LEU A 98 6.21 1.59 -10.58
CA LEU A 98 5.09 0.67 -10.35
C LEU A 98 4.03 1.28 -9.43
N PHE A 99 4.45 1.93 -8.34
CA PHE A 99 3.55 2.59 -7.40
C PHE A 99 2.75 3.71 -8.06
N GLU A 100 3.35 4.51 -8.94
CA GLU A 100 2.63 5.56 -9.68
C GLU A 100 1.51 4.97 -10.56
N HIS A 101 1.76 3.86 -11.25
CA HIS A 101 0.74 3.19 -12.06
C HIS A 101 -0.40 2.64 -11.18
N VAL A 102 -0.06 2.03 -10.05
CA VAL A 102 -1.04 1.53 -9.07
C VAL A 102 -1.86 2.69 -8.49
N LEU A 103 -1.22 3.79 -8.11
CA LEU A 103 -1.90 4.96 -7.56
C LEU A 103 -2.82 5.62 -8.61
N HIS A 104 -2.38 5.72 -9.87
CA HIS A 104 -3.23 6.21 -10.95
C HIS A 104 -4.46 5.33 -11.14
N TRP A 105 -4.29 4.00 -11.06
CA TRP A 105 -5.38 3.05 -11.10
C TRP A 105 -6.35 3.19 -9.91
N CYS A 106 -5.84 3.31 -8.68
CA CYS A 106 -6.67 3.58 -7.51
C CYS A 106 -7.45 4.91 -7.63
N ASN A 107 -6.88 5.91 -8.29
CA ASN A 107 -7.56 7.17 -8.54
C ASN A 107 -8.71 7.04 -9.57
N GLU A 108 -8.58 6.20 -10.59
CA GLU A 108 -9.71 5.85 -11.47
C GLU A 108 -10.81 5.12 -10.72
N TYR A 109 -10.45 4.22 -9.79
CA TYR A 109 -11.41 3.57 -8.91
C TYR A 109 -12.16 4.59 -8.04
N ALA A 110 -11.47 5.62 -7.54
CA ALA A 110 -12.12 6.72 -6.82
C ALA A 110 -13.13 7.50 -7.67
N ASP A 111 -12.83 7.71 -8.96
CA ASP A 111 -13.77 8.35 -9.87
C ASP A 111 -14.98 7.47 -10.15
N PHE A 112 -14.77 6.16 -10.35
CA PHE A 112 -15.85 5.18 -10.45
C PHE A 112 -16.76 5.18 -9.21
N MET A 113 -16.18 5.16 -8.01
CA MET A 113 -16.97 5.17 -6.76
C MET A 113 -17.80 6.45 -6.61
N ARG A 114 -17.25 7.59 -7.06
CA ARG A 114 -17.96 8.87 -7.06
C ARG A 114 -19.10 8.89 -8.08
N SER A 115 -18.89 8.38 -9.29
CA SER A 115 -19.95 8.30 -10.31
C SER A 115 -21.03 7.29 -9.96
N ALA A 116 -20.69 6.25 -9.20
CA ALA A 116 -21.63 5.24 -8.71
C ALA A 116 -22.52 5.72 -7.57
N ALA A 117 -22.22 6.85 -6.94
CA ALA A 117 -22.99 7.39 -5.83
C ALA A 117 -24.17 8.22 -6.35
N ALA A 118 -25.38 7.97 -5.84
CA ALA A 118 -26.56 8.75 -6.24
C ALA A 118 -26.51 10.20 -5.75
N THR A 119 -25.78 10.47 -4.66
CA THR A 119 -25.48 11.82 -4.17
C THR A 119 -24.04 11.91 -3.65
N PRO A 120 -23.42 13.11 -3.63
CA PRO A 120 -22.09 13.29 -3.05
C PRO A 120 -21.98 12.82 -1.60
N ALA A 121 -23.06 12.93 -0.81
CA ALA A 121 -23.10 12.48 0.58
C ALA A 121 -23.08 10.94 0.74
N GLN A 122 -23.41 10.20 -0.33
CA GLN A 122 -23.37 8.74 -0.36
C GLN A 122 -22.09 8.19 -1.00
N ALA A 123 -21.19 9.07 -1.47
CA ALA A 123 -19.92 8.64 -2.05
C ALA A 123 -19.07 7.97 -0.97
N VAL A 124 -18.85 6.67 -1.12
CA VAL A 124 -18.01 5.87 -0.23
C VAL A 124 -16.57 5.98 -0.69
N GLN A 125 -15.66 6.15 0.25
CA GLN A 125 -14.22 6.12 0.00
C GLN A 125 -13.80 4.76 -0.60
N PRO A 126 -12.90 4.76 -1.61
CA PRO A 126 -12.38 3.54 -2.24
C PRO A 126 -11.84 2.51 -1.25
N PHE A 127 -11.04 2.97 -0.29
CA PHE A 127 -10.47 2.15 0.76
C PHE A 127 -10.99 2.65 2.09
N ASN A 128 -11.82 1.85 2.76
CA ASN A 128 -12.33 2.17 4.09
C ASN A 128 -11.37 1.60 5.15
N PRO A 129 -10.62 2.44 5.89
CA PRO A 129 -9.68 1.93 6.87
C PRO A 129 -10.35 1.25 8.06
N ALA A 130 -11.60 1.58 8.41
CA ALA A 130 -12.34 0.86 9.45
C ALA A 130 -12.97 -0.46 8.95
N SER A 131 -12.35 -1.10 7.97
CA SER A 131 -12.76 -2.39 7.42
C SER A 131 -11.54 -3.26 7.18
N ASN A 132 -11.73 -4.42 6.53
CA ASN A 132 -10.63 -5.31 6.16
C ASN A 132 -9.63 -4.68 5.15
N ASN A 133 -9.89 -3.47 4.64
CA ASN A 133 -8.99 -2.75 3.73
C ASN A 133 -7.91 -1.93 4.46
N TYR A 134 -7.80 -2.01 5.79
CA TYR A 134 -6.82 -1.23 6.55
C TYR A 134 -5.37 -1.38 6.07
N PRO A 135 -4.84 -2.59 5.79
CA PRO A 135 -3.47 -2.74 5.30
C PRO A 135 -3.19 -2.05 3.97
N ALA A 136 -4.22 -1.94 3.11
CA ALA A 136 -4.10 -1.17 1.87
C ALA A 136 -3.92 0.33 2.16
N ALA A 137 -4.62 0.87 3.17
CA ALA A 137 -4.44 2.26 3.60
C ALA A 137 -3.03 2.50 4.17
N VAL A 138 -2.51 1.55 4.97
CA VAL A 138 -1.14 1.60 5.48
C VAL A 138 -0.13 1.63 4.34
N GLN A 139 -0.22 0.70 3.39
CA GLN A 139 0.70 0.64 2.24
C GLN A 139 0.63 1.91 1.37
N LEU A 140 -0.58 2.43 1.13
CA LEU A 140 -0.80 3.67 0.37
C LEU A 140 -0.20 4.92 1.03
N LEU A 141 -0.04 4.94 2.35
CA LEU A 141 0.59 6.07 3.06
C LEU A 141 2.08 5.85 3.34
N ALA A 142 2.49 4.61 3.62
CA ALA A 142 3.87 4.26 3.89
C ALA A 142 4.78 4.32 2.64
N LEU A 143 4.31 3.83 1.49
CA LEU A 143 5.14 3.80 0.28
C LEU A 143 5.53 5.20 -0.22
N PRO A 144 4.63 6.21 -0.28
CA PRO A 144 5.03 7.58 -0.62
C PRO A 144 6.13 8.15 0.27
N ILE A 145 6.17 7.81 1.57
CA ILE A 145 7.27 8.23 2.45
C ILE A 145 8.58 7.58 2.00
N LEU A 146 8.58 6.25 1.85
CA LEU A 146 9.76 5.47 1.47
C LEU A 146 10.27 5.76 0.05
N LEU A 147 9.39 6.24 -0.82
CA LEU A 147 9.69 6.64 -2.19
C LEU A 147 10.02 8.13 -2.30
N GLU A 148 10.00 8.90 -1.21
CA GLU A 148 10.25 10.35 -1.21
C GLU A 148 9.26 11.12 -2.09
N ARG A 149 7.99 10.71 -2.01
CA ARG A 149 6.84 11.26 -2.75
C ARG A 149 5.71 11.67 -1.81
N GLN A 150 6.08 12.23 -0.65
CA GLN A 150 5.14 12.59 0.41
C GLN A 150 4.09 13.62 -0.05
N GLU A 151 4.36 14.39 -1.12
CA GLU A 151 3.39 15.31 -1.74
C GLU A 151 2.14 14.62 -2.30
N LEU A 152 2.19 13.28 -2.49
CA LEU A 152 1.04 12.49 -2.92
C LEU A 152 0.07 12.19 -1.77
N ILE A 153 0.54 12.23 -0.52
CA ILE A 153 -0.22 11.81 0.67
C ILE A 153 -1.53 12.58 0.86
N PRO A 154 -1.58 13.93 0.76
CA PRO A 154 -2.83 14.67 0.92
C PRO A 154 -3.91 14.25 -0.09
N GLY A 155 -3.48 13.96 -1.32
CA GLY A 155 -4.35 13.44 -2.37
C GLY A 155 -4.92 12.06 -2.01
N ILE A 156 -4.06 11.16 -1.50
CA ILE A 156 -4.45 9.81 -1.06
C ILE A 156 -5.44 9.89 0.11
N VAL A 157 -5.11 10.64 1.17
CA VAL A 157 -5.97 10.79 2.36
C VAL A 157 -7.35 11.31 1.96
N LYS A 158 -7.41 12.36 1.14
CA LYS A 158 -8.67 12.97 0.74
C LYS A 158 -9.47 12.10 -0.22
N ARG A 159 -8.83 11.59 -1.27
CA ARG A 159 -9.53 10.98 -2.42
C ARG A 159 -9.74 9.48 -2.27
N LEU A 160 -8.80 8.77 -1.63
CA LEU A 160 -8.83 7.32 -1.50
C LEU A 160 -9.34 6.87 -0.13
N LEU A 161 -9.02 7.63 0.92
CA LEU A 161 -9.41 7.31 2.31
C LEU A 161 -10.59 8.14 2.82
N GLY A 162 -11.01 9.18 2.09
CA GLY A 162 -12.13 10.04 2.48
C GLY A 162 -11.89 10.81 3.78
N ASN A 163 -10.65 11.23 4.04
CA ASN A 163 -10.19 11.84 5.30
C ASN A 163 -10.40 10.97 6.54
N ARG A 164 -10.59 9.65 6.36
CA ARG A 164 -10.67 8.72 7.47
C ARG A 164 -9.28 8.20 7.82
N CYS A 165 -8.77 8.60 8.96
CA CYS A 165 -7.50 8.15 9.50
C CYS A 165 -7.69 7.78 10.98
N ASP A 166 -6.88 6.83 11.44
CA ASP A 166 -6.72 6.50 12.85
C ASP A 166 -5.30 6.86 13.29
N CYS A 167 -4.93 6.53 14.52
CA CYS A 167 -3.64 6.88 15.13
C CYS A 167 -2.45 6.67 14.17
N LEU A 168 -2.24 5.45 13.67
CA LEU A 168 -1.13 5.16 12.76
C LEU A 168 -1.22 5.94 11.44
N LEU A 169 -2.40 5.98 10.80
CA LEU A 169 -2.55 6.68 9.53
C LEU A 169 -2.36 8.20 9.68
N ASP A 170 -2.70 8.75 10.83
CA ASP A 170 -2.41 10.15 11.17
C ASP A 170 -0.90 10.37 11.30
N TYR A 171 -0.17 9.53 12.04
CA TYR A 171 1.30 9.62 12.10
C TYR A 171 1.96 9.51 10.73
N LEU A 172 1.52 8.59 9.88
CA LEU A 172 2.04 8.44 8.51
C LEU A 172 1.68 9.62 7.58
N SER A 173 0.68 10.43 7.93
CA SER A 173 0.26 11.57 7.11
C SER A 173 0.51 12.92 7.76
N ALA A 174 1.08 12.95 8.97
CA ALA A 174 1.12 14.15 9.80
C ALA A 174 1.88 15.30 9.13
N VAL A 175 3.11 15.02 8.68
CA VAL A 175 3.97 16.01 8.01
C VAL A 175 3.34 16.51 6.71
N ALA A 176 2.86 15.60 5.86
CA ALA A 176 2.35 15.96 4.54
C ALA A 176 0.98 16.65 4.58
N CYS A 177 0.19 16.43 5.62
CA CYS A 177 -1.15 16.99 5.79
C CYS A 177 -1.21 18.10 6.87
N ASP A 178 -0.07 18.58 7.38
CA ASP A 178 0.04 19.57 8.46
C ASP A 178 -0.86 19.24 9.67
N LYS A 179 -0.78 18.00 10.17
CA LYS A 179 -1.57 17.57 11.34
C LYS A 179 -0.82 17.83 12.64
N ASP A 180 -1.46 18.58 13.54
CA ASP A 180 -0.94 18.86 14.88
C ASP A 180 -1.19 17.72 15.89
N GLU A 181 -2.26 16.95 15.69
CA GLU A 181 -2.67 15.88 16.60
C GLU A 181 -3.06 14.62 15.82
N ALA A 182 -2.71 13.45 16.39
CA ALA A 182 -3.15 12.16 15.90
C ALA A 182 -4.45 11.73 16.60
N SER A 183 -5.31 11.03 15.87
CA SER A 183 -6.52 10.40 16.41
C SER A 183 -6.17 9.35 17.47
N ALA A 184 -6.92 9.32 18.57
CA ALA A 184 -6.82 8.26 19.57
C ALA A 184 -7.47 6.93 19.11
N GLN A 185 -8.14 6.91 17.96
CA GLN A 185 -8.79 5.70 17.46
C GLN A 185 -7.77 4.71 16.92
N VAL A 186 -8.11 3.43 16.97
CA VAL A 186 -7.40 2.35 16.28
C VAL A 186 -8.43 1.53 15.52
N PHE A 187 -8.39 1.59 14.20
CA PHE A 187 -9.36 0.91 13.34
C PHE A 187 -9.08 -0.59 13.20
N CYS A 188 -7.81 -0.98 13.25
CA CYS A 188 -7.38 -2.36 13.13
C CYS A 188 -6.49 -2.74 14.33
N PRO A 189 -7.07 -3.24 15.45
CA PRO A 189 -6.31 -3.45 16.68
C PRO A 189 -5.12 -4.39 16.54
N LYS A 190 -5.25 -5.50 15.81
CA LYS A 190 -4.13 -6.40 15.54
C LYS A 190 -3.71 -6.33 14.07
N PRO A 191 -2.44 -6.06 13.75
CA PRO A 191 -1.31 -5.84 14.68
C PRO A 191 -1.19 -4.40 15.23
N TYR A 192 -1.88 -3.42 14.65
CA TYR A 192 -1.45 -2.02 14.71
C TYR A 192 -1.64 -1.29 16.05
N ALA A 193 -2.46 -1.79 16.98
CA ALA A 193 -2.58 -1.17 18.31
C ALA A 193 -1.26 -1.25 19.10
N ASP A 194 -0.45 -2.29 18.86
CA ASP A 194 0.80 -2.48 19.61
C ASP A 194 1.87 -1.44 19.23
N LEU A 195 1.66 -0.68 18.15
CA LEU A 195 2.48 0.50 17.82
C LEU A 195 2.24 1.67 18.78
N ALA A 196 1.21 1.64 19.63
CA ALA A 196 1.04 2.63 20.69
C ALA A 196 2.28 2.71 21.60
N ALA A 197 2.93 1.58 21.86
CA ALA A 197 4.18 1.54 22.62
C ALA A 197 5.31 2.34 21.97
N PHE A 198 5.31 2.51 20.64
CA PHE A 198 6.25 3.38 19.94
C PHE A 198 5.85 4.86 20.09
N PHE A 199 4.56 5.17 19.92
CA PHE A 199 4.05 6.55 19.97
C PHE A 199 4.06 7.17 21.37
N GLU A 200 4.01 6.36 22.42
CA GLU A 200 3.99 6.80 23.82
C GLU A 200 5.39 6.91 24.44
N GLN A 201 6.46 6.74 23.64
CA GLN A 201 7.84 6.85 24.12
C GLN A 201 8.19 8.26 24.58
N THR A 202 8.84 8.36 25.73
CA THR A 202 9.46 9.62 26.20
C THR A 202 10.73 9.96 25.42
N GLU A 203 11.53 8.94 25.09
CA GLU A 203 12.74 9.05 24.26
C GLU A 203 12.55 8.16 23.04
N LEU A 204 12.63 8.75 21.83
CA LEU A 204 12.40 8.02 20.59
C LEU A 204 13.50 6.98 20.36
N GLY A 205 13.09 5.72 20.20
CA GLY A 205 13.96 4.61 19.86
C GLY A 205 13.24 3.52 19.06
N THR A 206 14.01 2.58 18.52
CA THR A 206 13.51 1.47 17.71
C THR A 206 13.10 0.24 18.51
N ALA A 207 13.34 0.21 19.83
CA ALA A 207 13.05 -0.96 20.66
C ALA A 207 11.56 -1.39 20.63
N PRO A 208 10.56 -0.49 20.70
CA PRO A 208 9.16 -0.89 20.54
C PRO A 208 8.83 -1.40 19.13
N LEU A 209 9.46 -0.85 18.09
CA LEU A 209 9.30 -1.32 16.71
C LEU A 209 9.90 -2.71 16.53
N GLN A 210 11.04 -2.99 17.15
CA GLN A 210 11.65 -4.32 17.16
C GLN A 210 10.69 -5.35 17.79
N HIS A 211 10.16 -5.05 18.98
CA HIS A 211 9.22 -5.93 19.66
C HIS A 211 7.96 -6.18 18.81
N TYR A 212 7.45 -5.14 18.14
CA TYR A 212 6.34 -5.24 17.21
C TYR A 212 6.63 -6.20 16.04
N LEU A 213 7.81 -6.13 15.43
CA LEU A 213 8.21 -7.04 14.35
C LEU A 213 8.36 -8.49 14.84
N GLU A 214 8.95 -8.69 16.02
CA GLU A 214 9.09 -10.01 16.65
C GLU A 214 7.71 -10.67 16.85
N GLU A 215 6.75 -9.95 17.41
CA GLU A 215 5.41 -10.49 17.72
C GLU A 215 4.57 -10.75 16.46
N HIS A 216 4.52 -9.79 15.53
CA HIS A 216 3.49 -9.77 14.47
C HIS A 216 3.95 -10.23 13.08
N TYR A 217 5.27 -10.16 12.84
CA TYR A 217 5.85 -10.53 11.55
C TYR A 217 6.60 -11.86 11.59
N SER A 218 7.08 -12.30 12.75
CA SER A 218 7.73 -13.62 12.92
C SER A 218 6.72 -14.76 13.11
N SER A 219 5.45 -14.44 13.37
CA SER A 219 4.36 -15.38 13.61
C SER A 219 3.39 -15.45 12.41
N GLN A 220 2.45 -16.42 12.45
CA GLN A 220 1.39 -16.52 11.44
C GLN A 220 0.54 -15.23 11.40
N PRO A 221 0.11 -14.79 10.20
CA PRO A 221 -0.67 -13.56 10.08
C PRO A 221 -1.97 -13.64 10.87
N HIS A 222 -2.33 -12.53 11.50
CA HIS A 222 -3.64 -12.38 12.12
C HIS A 222 -4.76 -12.69 11.09
N PRO A 223 -5.86 -13.38 11.46
CA PRO A 223 -6.88 -13.83 10.51
C PRO A 223 -7.50 -12.73 9.63
N ALA A 224 -7.56 -11.49 10.14
CA ALA A 224 -8.02 -10.32 9.41
C ALA A 224 -7.06 -9.93 8.26
N LEU A 225 -5.75 -10.03 8.47
CA LEU A 225 -4.76 -9.81 7.41
C LEU A 225 -4.79 -10.94 6.39
N ALA A 226 -4.91 -12.19 6.84
CA ALA A 226 -5.04 -13.35 5.97
C ALA A 226 -6.32 -13.31 5.11
N ALA A 227 -7.36 -12.59 5.54
CA ALA A 227 -8.59 -12.43 4.78
C ALA A 227 -8.39 -11.65 3.47
N ILE A 228 -7.45 -10.69 3.43
CA ILE A 228 -7.11 -9.95 2.22
C ILE A 228 -6.47 -10.89 1.21
N GLY A 229 -5.46 -11.66 1.63
CA GLY A 229 -4.82 -12.67 0.79
C GLY A 229 -5.83 -13.65 0.20
N ARG A 230 -6.81 -14.12 0.99
CA ARG A 230 -7.92 -14.96 0.47
C ARG A 230 -8.81 -14.21 -0.53
N LEU A 231 -9.16 -12.95 -0.26
CA LEU A 231 -10.02 -12.14 -1.14
C LEU A 231 -9.42 -11.93 -2.54
N ILE A 232 -8.10 -11.77 -2.61
CA ILE A 232 -7.36 -11.53 -3.86
C ILE A 232 -6.77 -12.82 -4.47
N GLY A 233 -7.11 -13.98 -3.93
CA GLY A 233 -6.67 -15.29 -4.47
C GLY A 233 -5.22 -15.66 -4.16
N MET A 234 -4.55 -14.95 -3.26
CA MET A 234 -3.16 -15.23 -2.84
C MET A 234 -3.05 -16.11 -1.60
N GLY A 235 -4.16 -16.29 -0.87
CA GLY A 235 -4.23 -17.14 0.32
C GLY A 235 -3.22 -16.73 1.40
N GLU A 236 -2.56 -17.71 2.01
CA GLU A 236 -1.55 -17.51 3.06
C GLU A 236 -0.17 -17.11 2.51
N HIS A 237 -0.02 -17.05 1.18
CA HIS A 237 1.26 -16.79 0.50
C HIS A 237 1.46 -15.33 0.11
N HIS A 238 0.55 -14.44 0.51
CA HIS A 238 0.70 -12.99 0.30
C HIS A 238 1.91 -12.50 1.12
N PRO A 239 2.99 -12.01 0.48
CA PRO A 239 4.15 -11.49 1.20
C PRO A 239 3.75 -10.31 2.07
N ARG A 240 4.32 -10.23 3.27
CA ARG A 240 4.07 -9.14 4.21
C ARG A 240 5.37 -8.39 4.49
N TRP A 241 5.34 -7.10 4.22
CA TRP A 241 6.44 -6.19 4.48
C TRP A 241 5.99 -5.17 5.52
N ALA A 242 6.86 -4.86 6.48
CA ALA A 242 6.60 -3.90 7.54
C ALA A 242 6.76 -2.47 7.02
N TRP A 243 5.89 -2.10 6.07
CA TRP A 243 5.90 -0.79 5.41
C TRP A 243 5.73 0.34 6.42
N GLU A 244 4.83 0.17 7.39
CA GLU A 244 4.59 1.12 8.47
C GLU A 244 5.84 1.36 9.32
N VAL A 245 6.56 0.29 9.69
CA VAL A 245 7.76 0.41 10.53
C VAL A 245 8.87 1.13 9.78
N ALA A 246 9.09 0.78 8.51
CA ALA A 246 10.07 1.45 7.67
C ALA A 246 9.74 2.93 7.44
N ALA A 247 8.47 3.26 7.21
CA ALA A 247 8.03 4.64 7.05
C ALA A 247 8.22 5.44 8.35
N LEU A 248 7.89 4.87 9.52
CA LEU A 248 8.14 5.51 10.81
C LEU A 248 9.64 5.75 11.05
N VAL A 249 10.51 4.80 10.70
CA VAL A 249 11.97 5.00 10.78
C VAL A 249 12.43 6.20 9.94
N VAL A 250 11.90 6.36 8.73
CA VAL A 250 12.23 7.51 7.87
C VAL A 250 11.70 8.80 8.47
N LEU A 251 10.43 8.86 8.88
CA LEU A 251 9.81 10.06 9.43
C LEU A 251 10.48 10.58 10.71
N TYR A 252 10.97 9.66 11.55
CA TYR A 252 11.59 9.99 12.83
C TYR A 252 13.12 9.90 12.81
N GLU A 253 13.73 9.71 11.64
CA GLU A 253 15.18 9.63 11.43
C GLU A 253 15.89 8.67 12.40
N LEU A 254 15.24 7.54 12.73
CA LEU A 254 15.72 6.61 13.74
C LEU A 254 16.92 5.80 13.25
N ASP A 255 17.82 5.37 14.14
CA ASP A 255 18.79 4.31 13.83
C ASP A 255 18.10 2.95 13.79
N ASP A 256 18.02 2.38 12.58
CA ASP A 256 17.34 1.12 12.27
C ASP A 256 18.26 -0.09 12.20
N SER A 257 19.52 0.04 12.65
CA SER A 257 20.49 -1.06 12.62
C SER A 257 19.93 -2.37 13.20
N ALA A 258 19.20 -2.28 14.31
CA ALA A 258 18.56 -3.44 14.97
C ALA A 258 17.40 -4.06 14.16
N LEU A 259 16.76 -3.29 13.28
CA LEU A 259 15.61 -3.73 12.47
C LEU A 259 16.05 -4.43 11.17
N THR A 260 17.28 -4.18 10.71
CA THR A 260 17.83 -4.79 9.48
C THR A 260 17.94 -6.33 9.54
N ALA A 261 17.91 -6.91 10.73
CA ALA A 261 17.92 -8.36 10.92
C ALA A 261 16.58 -9.04 10.55
N PHE A 262 15.48 -8.29 10.47
CA PHE A 262 14.16 -8.82 10.16
C PHE A 262 13.94 -8.88 8.65
N SER A 263 13.65 -10.08 8.12
CA SER A 263 13.43 -10.28 6.68
C SER A 263 12.21 -9.53 6.13
N CYS A 264 11.25 -9.19 6.99
CA CYS A 264 10.07 -8.39 6.63
C CYS A 264 10.33 -6.87 6.64
N TYR A 265 11.49 -6.43 7.12
CA TYR A 265 11.84 -5.02 7.20
C TYR A 265 12.48 -4.55 5.88
N PRO A 266 11.88 -3.60 5.15
CA PRO A 266 12.36 -3.18 3.83
C PRO A 266 13.53 -2.18 3.93
N ALA A 267 14.68 -2.62 4.43
CA ALA A 267 15.84 -1.77 4.71
C ALA A 267 16.37 -0.99 3.49
N ASP A 268 16.33 -1.56 2.28
CA ASP A 268 16.79 -0.87 1.07
C ASP A 268 15.85 0.26 0.62
N MET A 269 14.58 0.21 1.00
CA MET A 269 13.64 1.32 0.78
C MET A 269 13.95 2.49 1.73
N VAL A 270 14.27 2.19 3.00
CA VAL A 270 14.72 3.21 3.98
C VAL A 270 16.02 3.84 3.54
N ALA A 271 16.97 3.03 3.06
CA ALA A 271 18.24 3.52 2.54
C ALA A 271 18.05 4.45 1.32
N LEU A 272 17.10 4.15 0.42
CA LEU A 272 16.76 5.05 -0.69
C LEU A 272 16.25 6.40 -0.20
N ALA A 273 15.30 6.39 0.75
CA ALA A 273 14.70 7.60 1.30
C ALA A 273 15.78 8.52 1.91
N ARG A 274 16.60 7.97 2.82
CA ARG A 274 17.70 8.72 3.46
C ARG A 274 18.72 9.29 2.46
N GLN A 275 19.04 8.56 1.38
CA GLN A 275 19.95 9.07 0.34
C GLN A 275 19.41 10.32 -0.36
N ARG A 276 18.09 10.38 -0.61
CA ARG A 276 17.46 11.53 -1.27
C ARG A 276 17.36 12.73 -0.32
N LEU A 277 17.06 12.51 0.96
CA LEU A 277 17.09 13.57 1.98
C LEU A 277 18.46 14.23 2.06
N ALA A 278 19.53 13.44 2.19
CA ALA A 278 20.89 13.95 2.26
C ALA A 278 21.32 14.72 0.98
N PHE A 279 20.86 14.29 -0.20
CA PHE A 279 21.12 15.00 -1.46
C PHE A 279 20.41 16.35 -1.52
N ASN A 280 19.17 16.43 -1.03
CA ASN A 280 18.41 17.67 -0.99
C ASN A 280 19.06 18.68 -0.03
N GLU A 281 19.41 18.27 1.19
CA GLU A 281 20.09 19.13 2.17
C GLU A 281 21.43 19.69 1.66
N ALA A 282 22.24 18.83 1.03
CA ALA A 282 23.52 19.24 0.43
C ALA A 282 23.34 20.23 -0.74
N SER A 283 22.25 20.10 -1.51
CA SER A 283 21.94 21.02 -2.63
C SER A 283 21.45 22.38 -2.14
N PHE A 284 20.76 22.44 -1.00
CA PHE A 284 20.32 23.71 -0.39
C PHE A 284 21.44 24.42 0.39
N ALA A 285 22.45 23.70 0.89
CA ALA A 285 23.60 24.30 1.59
C ALA A 285 24.62 24.99 0.67
N VAL A 286 24.49 24.84 -0.66
CA VAL A 286 25.40 25.43 -1.67
C VAL A 286 24.82 26.70 -2.33
N HIS A 287 23.63 27.13 -1.91
CA HIS A 287 22.98 28.38 -2.35
C HIS A 287 22.84 29.39 -1.21
#